data_AF-A0A813PLH5-F1
#
_entry.id   AF-A0A813PLH5-F1
#
_cell.length_a   1.000
_cell.length_b   1.000
_cell.length_c   1.000
_cell.angle_alpha   90.00
_cell.angle_beta   90.00
_cell.angle_gamma   90.00
#
_symmetry.space_group_name_H-M   'P 1'
#
loop_
_entity.id
_entity.type
_entity.pdbx_description
1 polymer ?
#
loop_
_entity_poly.entity_id
_entity_poly.type
_entity_poly.pdbx_seq_one_letter_code
_entity_poly.pdbx_strand_id
1 'polypeptide(L)'
;MRSHKLLFLIFLILYFIAGISLLITGSVAHRHASQFSHITGYSLISGAGFIIALGVIIIVLTALGLVGAYKNRLNLLKIFIVSLVIILLLQLIAAIVAFTLRNKAKDQLHTELKESLTDYKNGNENTITEWNRLQQKWSCCGVDKTDDWKNYTKDGKPPSSCCPNNDCTQPMVNGTVYFDRGCYESASNLFFQYSKALGGVSIFFFFIEIAGLGLAIFLLRDLKNNYGSV
;
A
#
# COMPACT_ATOMS: atom_id res chain seq x y z
N MET A 1 -33.74 -21.12 -4.87
CA MET A 1 -33.85 -20.01 -3.91
C MET A 1 -32.90 -20.11 -2.72
N ARG A 2 -32.95 -21.16 -1.88
CA ARG A 2 -32.16 -21.24 -0.62
C ARG A 2 -30.62 -21.22 -0.81
N SER A 3 -30.08 -21.96 -1.79
CA SER A 3 -28.63 -22.11 -1.95
C SER A 3 -27.91 -20.84 -2.40
N HIS A 4 -28.48 -20.08 -3.36
CA HIS A 4 -27.88 -18.84 -3.85
C HIS A 4 -27.87 -17.73 -2.79
N LYS A 5 -28.96 -17.61 -2.02
CA LYS A 5 -29.04 -16.68 -0.90
C LYS A 5 -28.01 -17.05 0.17
N LEU A 6 -27.85 -18.34 0.48
CA LEU A 6 -26.83 -18.82 1.42
C LEU A 6 -25.41 -18.49 0.94
N LEU A 7 -25.10 -18.73 -0.34
CA LEU A 7 -23.79 -18.42 -0.92
C LEU A 7 -23.47 -16.92 -0.83
N PHE A 8 -24.44 -16.05 -1.16
CA PHE A 8 -24.28 -14.61 -1.04
C PHE A 8 -24.09 -14.16 0.43
N LEU A 9 -24.83 -14.75 1.38
CA LEU A 9 -24.66 -14.44 2.80
C LEU A 9 -23.28 -14.87 3.32
N ILE A 10 -22.79 -16.06 2.94
CA ILE A 10 -21.44 -16.53 3.29
C ILE A 10 -20.39 -15.56 2.74
N PHE A 11 -20.53 -15.17 1.48
CA PHE A 11 -19.67 -14.19 0.83
C PHE A 11 -19.63 -12.85 1.61
N LEU A 12 -20.79 -12.32 2.00
CA LEU A 12 -20.86 -11.07 2.77
C LEU A 12 -20.24 -11.19 4.17
N ILE A 13 -20.39 -12.34 4.84
CA ILE A 13 -19.76 -12.60 6.14
C ILE A 13 -18.23 -12.59 6.02
N LEU A 14 -17.68 -13.22 4.96
CA LEU A 14 -16.24 -13.19 4.72
C LEU A 14 -15.72 -11.76 4.49
N TYR A 15 -16.43 -10.95 3.70
CA TYR A 15 -16.08 -9.54 3.52
C TYR A 15 -16.21 -8.72 4.79
N PHE A 16 -17.20 -9.01 5.64
CA PHE A 16 -17.35 -8.33 6.93
C PHE A 16 -16.16 -8.62 7.84
N ILE A 17 -15.74 -9.89 7.93
CA ILE A 17 -14.54 -10.29 8.68
C ILE A 17 -13.29 -9.60 8.13
N ALA A 18 -13.14 -9.51 6.80
CA ALA A 18 -12.05 -8.77 6.17
C ALA A 18 -12.08 -7.27 6.48
N GLY A 19 -13.27 -6.65 6.56
CA GLY A 19 -13.41 -5.26 7.00
C GLY A 19 -12.95 -5.05 8.44
N ILE A 20 -13.32 -5.96 9.35
CA ILE A 20 -12.90 -5.91 10.76
C ILE A 20 -11.38 -6.10 10.89
N SER A 21 -10.78 -7.04 10.14
CA SER A 21 -9.33 -7.22 10.16
C SER A 21 -8.60 -5.96 9.69
N LEU A 22 -9.08 -5.29 8.62
CA LEU A 22 -8.52 -4.02 8.16
C LEU A 22 -8.64 -2.91 9.20
N LEU A 23 -9.76 -2.81 9.92
CA LEU A 23 -9.89 -1.84 11.01
C LEU A 23 -8.89 -2.08 12.14
N ILE A 24 -8.71 -3.34 12.54
CA ILE A 24 -7.77 -3.71 13.60
C ILE A 24 -6.34 -3.40 13.16
N THR A 25 -5.94 -3.88 11.98
CA THR A 25 -4.59 -3.65 11.44
C THR A 25 -4.31 -2.16 11.23
N GLY A 26 -5.27 -1.41 10.68
CA GLY A 26 -5.17 0.04 10.49
C GLY A 26 -5.02 0.78 11.81
N SER A 27 -5.80 0.41 12.84
CA SER A 27 -5.72 1.03 14.18
C SER A 27 -4.38 0.75 14.86
N VAL A 28 -3.86 -0.48 14.75
CA VAL A 28 -2.54 -0.84 15.27
C VAL A 28 -1.44 -0.07 14.54
N ALA A 29 -1.49 -0.02 13.20
CA ALA A 29 -0.55 0.75 12.40
C ALA A 29 -0.57 2.24 12.75
N HIS A 30 -1.76 2.81 12.97
CA HIS A 30 -1.92 4.20 13.37
C HIS A 30 -1.28 4.48 14.74
N ARG A 31 -1.46 3.58 15.72
CA ARG A 31 -0.84 3.73 17.04
C ARG A 31 0.69 3.71 16.96
N HIS A 32 1.26 2.78 16.23
CA HIS A 32 2.70 2.73 16.04
C HIS A 32 3.22 3.97 15.30
N ALA A 33 2.53 4.42 14.24
CA ALA A 33 2.90 5.64 13.53
C ALA A 33 2.78 6.90 14.42
N SER A 34 1.76 6.99 15.28
CA SER A 34 1.56 8.12 16.20
C SER A 34 2.67 8.25 17.24
N GLN A 35 3.34 7.15 17.62
CA GLN A 35 4.50 7.20 18.51
C GLN A 35 5.73 7.87 17.85
N PHE A 36 5.79 7.91 16.51
CA PHE A 36 6.82 8.60 15.74
C PHE A 36 6.35 9.95 15.16
N SER A 37 5.12 10.37 15.48
CA SER A 37 4.49 11.58 14.91
C SER A 37 5.25 12.87 15.18
N HIS A 38 5.96 12.95 16.32
CA HIS A 38 6.77 14.10 16.72
C HIS A 38 7.99 14.33 15.80
N ILE A 39 8.36 13.32 15.00
CA ILE A 39 9.52 13.34 14.09
C ILE A 39 9.09 13.48 12.63
N THR A 40 7.84 13.10 12.29
CA THR A 40 7.44 12.83 10.90
C THR A 40 6.28 13.69 10.38
N GLY A 41 5.68 14.56 11.21
CA GLY A 41 4.63 15.49 10.75
C GLY A 41 3.39 14.78 10.17
N TYR A 42 2.92 13.73 10.84
CA TYR A 42 1.85 12.86 10.32
C TYR A 42 0.51 13.59 10.15
N SER A 43 -0.05 13.50 8.94
CA SER A 43 -1.42 13.91 8.61
C SER A 43 -2.42 12.76 8.77
N LEU A 44 -3.69 13.08 9.00
CA LEU A 44 -4.83 12.15 8.91
C LEU A 44 -4.90 11.44 7.54
N ILE A 45 -4.26 12.01 6.52
CA ILE A 45 -4.05 11.43 5.18
C ILE A 45 -2.78 10.55 5.18
N SER A 46 -2.64 9.67 6.18
CA SER A 46 -1.56 8.67 6.21
C SER A 46 -2.05 7.32 5.70
N GLY A 47 -1.13 6.43 5.32
CA GLY A 47 -1.47 5.09 4.85
C GLY A 47 -2.34 4.30 5.84
N ALA A 48 -2.15 4.51 7.15
CA ALA A 48 -2.98 3.88 8.18
C ALA A 48 -4.43 4.42 8.17
N GLY A 49 -4.62 5.73 8.00
CA GLY A 49 -5.95 6.34 7.88
C GLY A 49 -6.73 5.82 6.68
N PHE A 50 -6.05 5.63 5.55
CA PHE A 50 -6.65 5.03 4.35
C PHE A 50 -7.12 3.59 4.58
N ILE A 51 -6.31 2.76 5.25
CA ILE A 51 -6.66 1.36 5.59
C ILE A 51 -7.91 1.32 6.49
N ILE A 52 -7.98 2.20 7.50
CA ILE A 52 -9.14 2.29 8.39
C ILE A 52 -10.39 2.70 7.60
N ALA A 53 -10.31 3.75 6.77
CA ALA A 53 -11.43 4.21 5.97
C ALA A 53 -11.99 3.12 5.06
N LEU A 54 -11.11 2.36 4.38
CA LEU A 54 -11.51 1.20 3.57
C LEU A 54 -12.22 0.13 4.41
N GLY A 55 -11.70 -0.20 5.60
CA GLY A 55 -12.33 -1.16 6.50
C GLY A 55 -13.75 -0.74 6.90
N VAL A 56 -13.97 0.54 7.24
CA VAL A 56 -15.29 1.08 7.56
C VAL A 56 -16.24 0.96 6.36
N ILE A 57 -15.79 1.35 5.16
CA ILE A 57 -16.62 1.29 3.95
C ILE A 57 -17.06 -0.16 3.67
N ILE A 58 -16.14 -1.12 3.77
CA ILE A 58 -16.45 -2.55 3.57
C ILE A 58 -17.49 -3.03 4.58
N ILE A 59 -17.37 -2.66 5.86
CA ILE A 59 -18.33 -3.03 6.91
C ILE A 59 -19.71 -2.44 6.64
N VAL A 60 -19.79 -1.16 6.25
CA VAL A 60 -21.07 -0.52 5.93
C VAL A 60 -21.73 -1.19 4.73
N LEU A 61 -20.98 -1.43 3.65
CA LEU A 61 -21.52 -2.06 2.44
C LEU A 61 -21.97 -3.51 2.71
N THR A 62 -21.20 -4.27 3.47
CA THR A 62 -21.57 -5.64 3.85
C THR A 62 -22.80 -5.67 4.75
N ALA A 63 -22.94 -4.73 5.69
CA ALA A 63 -24.15 -4.59 6.50
C ALA A 63 -25.38 -4.27 5.63
N LEU A 64 -25.26 -3.35 4.66
CA LEU A 64 -26.33 -3.06 3.71
C LEU A 64 -26.72 -4.29 2.86
N GLY A 65 -25.73 -5.01 2.35
CA GLY A 65 -25.93 -6.26 1.61
C GLY A 65 -26.62 -7.33 2.47
N LEU A 66 -26.20 -7.49 3.73
CA LEU A 66 -26.72 -8.48 4.66
C LEU A 66 -28.18 -8.19 5.02
N VAL A 67 -28.48 -6.93 5.37
CA VAL A 67 -29.85 -6.49 5.69
C VAL A 67 -30.74 -6.58 4.44
N GLY A 68 -30.23 -6.18 3.27
CA GLY A 68 -30.94 -6.27 2.00
C GLY A 68 -31.31 -7.71 1.64
N ALA A 69 -30.36 -8.64 1.76
CA ALA A 69 -30.59 -10.06 1.52
C ALA A 69 -31.49 -10.70 2.58
N TYR A 70 -31.24 -10.45 3.88
CA TYR A 70 -32.00 -11.07 4.96
C TYR A 70 -33.47 -10.63 4.96
N LYS A 71 -33.71 -9.31 4.91
CA LYS A 71 -35.06 -8.73 4.92
C LYS A 71 -35.73 -8.67 3.53
N ASN A 72 -35.12 -9.26 2.50
CA ASN A 72 -35.59 -9.23 1.11
C ASN A 72 -35.91 -7.80 0.60
N ARG A 73 -35.14 -6.79 1.02
CA ARG A 73 -35.37 -5.38 0.67
C ARG A 73 -34.64 -5.05 -0.63
N LEU A 74 -35.36 -5.11 -1.76
CA LEU A 74 -34.80 -4.88 -3.10
C LEU A 74 -34.03 -3.54 -3.22
N ASN A 75 -34.52 -2.47 -2.59
CA ASN A 75 -33.86 -1.16 -2.66
C ASN A 75 -32.49 -1.14 -1.99
N LEU A 76 -32.31 -1.83 -0.85
CA LEU A 76 -31.01 -1.94 -0.19
C LEU A 76 -30.02 -2.76 -1.02
N LEU A 77 -30.51 -3.84 -1.65
CA LEU A 77 -29.69 -4.67 -2.53
C LEU A 77 -29.28 -3.91 -3.81
N LYS A 78 -30.16 -3.05 -4.36
CA LYS A 78 -29.81 -2.14 -5.47
C LYS A 78 -28.74 -1.13 -5.07
N ILE A 79 -28.85 -0.51 -3.88
CA ILE A 79 -27.83 0.43 -3.38
C ILE A 79 -26.48 -0.29 -3.26
N PHE A 80 -26.46 -1.48 -2.66
CA PHE A 80 -25.26 -2.31 -2.57
C PHE A 80 -24.62 -2.58 -3.95
N ILE A 81 -25.42 -2.99 -4.93
CA ILE A 81 -24.95 -3.23 -6.31
C ILE A 81 -24.37 -1.95 -6.93
N VAL A 82 -25.06 -0.82 -6.83
CA VAL A 82 -24.56 0.47 -7.36
C VAL A 82 -23.25 0.86 -6.69
N SER A 83 -23.12 0.67 -5.38
CA SER A 83 -21.88 0.94 -4.65
C SER A 83 -20.72 0.07 -5.13
N LEU A 84 -20.94 -1.24 -5.36
CA LEU A 84 -19.89 -2.11 -5.94
C LEU A 84 -19.49 -1.66 -7.34
N VAL A 85 -20.43 -1.27 -8.20
CA VAL A 85 -20.10 -0.75 -9.54
C VAL A 85 -19.25 0.51 -9.46
N ILE A 86 -19.57 1.44 -8.54
CA ILE A 86 -18.77 2.65 -8.33
C ILE A 86 -17.35 2.29 -7.86
N ILE A 87 -17.21 1.36 -6.92
CA ILE A 87 -15.90 0.92 -6.43
C ILE A 87 -15.07 0.30 -7.55
N LEU A 88 -15.67 -0.58 -8.36
CA LEU A 88 -15.01 -1.19 -9.52
C LEU A 88 -14.47 -0.14 -10.50
N LEU A 89 -15.25 0.91 -10.77
CA LEU A 89 -14.82 2.02 -11.64
C LEU A 89 -13.66 2.82 -11.01
N LEU A 90 -13.74 3.12 -9.71
CA LEU A 90 -12.68 3.81 -8.99
C LEU A 90 -11.38 2.99 -8.97
N GLN A 91 -11.46 1.67 -8.80
CA GLN A 91 -10.30 0.77 -8.88
C GLN A 91 -9.67 0.80 -10.27
N LEU A 92 -10.48 0.79 -11.34
CA LEU A 92 -9.96 0.86 -12.71
C LEU A 92 -9.23 2.18 -12.97
N ILE A 93 -9.82 3.31 -12.56
CA ILE A 93 -9.20 4.64 -12.69
C ILE A 93 -7.89 4.67 -11.90
N ALA A 94 -7.90 4.21 -10.64
CA ALA A 94 -6.71 4.16 -9.80
C ALA A 94 -5.61 3.30 -10.41
N ALA A 95 -5.94 2.15 -11.01
CA ALA A 95 -4.98 1.29 -11.69
C ALA A 95 -4.33 1.98 -12.91
N ILE A 96 -5.13 2.69 -13.71
CA ILE A 96 -4.62 3.45 -14.87
C ILE A 96 -3.71 4.60 -14.42
N VAL A 97 -4.12 5.36 -13.39
CA VAL A 97 -3.31 6.44 -12.81
C VAL A 97 -2.01 5.89 -12.24
N ALA A 98 -2.05 4.80 -11.48
CA ALA A 98 -0.86 4.17 -10.93
C ALA A 98 0.10 3.67 -12.03
N PHE A 99 -0.43 3.10 -13.11
CA PHE A 99 0.37 2.66 -14.24
C PHE A 99 1.07 3.82 -14.96
N THR A 100 0.32 4.90 -15.24
CA THR A 100 0.85 6.07 -15.96
C THR A 100 1.85 6.88 -15.13
N LEU A 101 1.66 6.98 -13.81
CA LEU A 101 2.57 7.70 -12.91
C LEU A 101 3.79 6.87 -12.49
N ARG A 102 3.83 5.56 -12.78
CA ARG A 102 4.92 4.68 -12.35
C ARG A 102 6.31 5.19 -12.73
N ASN A 103 6.50 5.66 -13.96
CA ASN A 103 7.80 6.15 -14.42
C ASN A 103 8.12 7.51 -13.81
N LYS A 104 7.16 8.44 -13.77
CA LYS A 104 7.33 9.75 -13.12
C LYS A 104 7.70 9.62 -11.64
N ALA A 105 7.07 8.67 -10.92
CA ALA A 105 7.35 8.42 -9.51
C ALA A 105 8.78 7.91 -9.29
N LYS A 106 9.33 7.10 -10.21
CA LYS A 106 10.73 6.67 -10.16
C LYS A 106 11.69 7.86 -10.31
N ASP A 107 11.47 8.67 -11.34
CA ASP A 107 12.33 9.79 -11.67
C ASP A 107 12.29 10.85 -10.55
N GLN A 108 11.09 11.08 -10.00
CA GLN A 108 10.90 11.97 -8.85
C GLN A 108 11.62 11.41 -7.61
N LEU A 109 11.50 10.12 -7.30
CA LEU A 109 12.21 9.50 -6.18
C LEU A 109 13.73 9.62 -6.33
N HIS A 110 14.27 9.43 -7.54
CA HIS A 110 15.70 9.60 -7.81
C HIS A 110 16.14 11.03 -7.54
N THR A 111 15.36 12.01 -8.02
CA THR A 111 15.62 13.44 -7.83
C THR A 111 15.60 13.81 -6.35
N GLU A 112 14.56 13.40 -5.62
CA GLU A 112 14.43 13.66 -4.17
C GLU A 112 15.58 13.02 -3.37
N LEU A 113 16.01 11.80 -3.75
CA LEU A 113 17.18 11.17 -3.14
C LEU A 113 18.46 11.98 -3.39
N LYS A 114 18.69 12.48 -4.61
CA LYS A 114 19.84 13.35 -4.91
C LYS A 114 19.79 14.66 -4.14
N GLU A 115 18.63 15.31 -4.06
CA GLU A 115 18.46 16.55 -3.30
C GLU A 115 18.73 16.33 -1.81
N SER A 116 18.29 15.21 -1.24
CA SER A 116 18.53 14.87 0.16
C SER A 116 20.03 14.71 0.52
N LEU A 117 20.90 14.41 -0.45
CA LEU A 117 22.36 14.42 -0.21
C LEU A 117 22.88 15.84 0.06
N THR A 118 22.23 16.87 -0.47
CA THR A 118 22.55 18.27 -0.19
C THR A 118 22.20 18.62 1.26
N ASP A 119 21.04 18.15 1.75
CA ASP A 119 20.65 18.31 3.15
C ASP A 119 21.59 17.55 4.10
N TYR A 120 22.06 16.37 3.67
CA TYR A 120 23.11 15.64 4.38
C TYR A 120 24.39 16.49 4.49
N LYS A 121 24.86 17.06 3.37
CA LYS A 121 26.05 17.92 3.33
C LYS A 121 25.92 19.15 4.22
N ASN A 122 24.72 19.72 4.28
CA ASN A 122 24.40 20.89 5.11
C ASN A 122 24.32 20.58 6.61
N GLY A 123 24.45 19.31 7.01
CA GLY A 123 24.50 18.92 8.42
C GLY A 123 23.13 18.68 9.06
N ASN A 124 22.08 18.40 8.28
CA ASN A 124 20.77 18.06 8.84
C ASN A 124 20.84 16.70 9.57
N GLU A 125 20.72 16.71 10.91
CA GLU A 125 20.87 15.53 11.76
C GLU A 125 19.85 14.42 11.43
N ASN A 126 18.60 14.79 11.10
CA ASN A 126 17.58 13.83 10.73
C ASN A 126 17.95 13.13 9.41
N THR A 127 18.35 13.92 8.40
CA THR A 127 18.77 13.40 7.10
C THR A 127 20.00 12.50 7.22
N ILE A 128 20.98 12.87 8.04
CA ILE A 128 22.17 12.05 8.31
C ILE A 128 21.79 10.71 8.95
N THR A 129 20.94 10.75 9.98
CA THR A 129 20.49 9.55 10.68
C THR A 129 19.73 8.60 9.75
N GLU A 130 18.82 9.14 8.93
CA GLU A 130 18.06 8.33 7.97
C GLU A 130 18.94 7.75 6.88
N TRP A 131 19.88 8.51 6.31
CA TRP A 131 20.84 7.98 5.33
C TRP A 131 21.72 6.87 5.92
N ASN A 132 22.20 7.03 7.15
CA ASN A 132 23.01 6.01 7.80
C ASN A 132 22.23 4.71 8.04
N ARG A 133 21.00 4.84 8.53
CA ARG A 133 20.10 3.71 8.76
C ARG A 133 19.72 3.02 7.45
N LEU A 134 19.40 3.78 6.41
CA LEU A 134 18.98 3.28 5.10
C LEU A 134 20.11 2.49 4.42
N GLN A 135 21.32 3.05 4.39
CA GLN A 135 22.49 2.42 3.77
C GLN A 135 22.84 1.08 4.42
N GLN A 136 22.80 1.01 5.76
CA GLN A 136 22.98 -0.25 6.48
C GLN A 136 21.83 -1.23 6.22
N LYS A 137 20.58 -0.76 6.32
CA LYS A 137 19.39 -1.62 6.18
C LYS A 137 19.27 -2.26 4.80
N TRP A 138 19.67 -1.53 3.76
CA TRP A 138 19.55 -1.99 2.36
C TRP A 138 20.88 -2.35 1.72
N SER A 139 21.97 -2.33 2.49
CA SER A 139 23.33 -2.64 2.04
C SER A 139 23.66 -1.92 0.72
N CYS A 140 23.46 -0.60 0.72
CA CYS A 140 23.65 0.28 -0.44
C CYS A 140 24.48 1.51 -0.03
N CYS A 141 25.07 2.21 -1.00
CA CYS A 141 25.87 3.39 -0.75
C CYS A 141 25.67 4.45 -1.85
N GLY A 142 25.35 5.68 -1.42
CA GLY A 142 25.02 6.78 -2.34
C GLY A 142 23.68 6.57 -3.05
N VAL A 143 23.30 7.48 -3.94
CA VAL A 143 22.02 7.36 -4.67
C VAL A 143 22.17 6.35 -5.80
N ASP A 144 23.12 6.59 -6.69
CA ASP A 144 23.43 5.70 -7.82
C ASP A 144 24.63 4.81 -7.50
N LYS A 145 25.67 5.39 -6.88
CA LYS A 145 26.92 4.72 -6.53
C LYS A 145 27.61 5.40 -5.35
N THR A 146 28.57 4.71 -4.75
CA THR A 146 29.49 5.19 -3.72
C THR A 146 30.16 6.52 -4.07
N ASP A 147 30.44 6.74 -5.34
CA ASP A 147 31.09 7.95 -5.87
C ASP A 147 30.27 9.22 -5.70
N ASP A 148 28.96 9.12 -5.51
CA ASP A 148 28.11 10.27 -5.25
C ASP A 148 28.63 11.09 -4.06
N TRP A 149 29.11 10.41 -3.01
CA TRP A 149 29.59 11.03 -1.77
C TRP A 149 30.78 11.98 -1.96
N LYS A 150 31.54 11.86 -3.05
CA LYS A 150 32.69 12.75 -3.35
C LYS A 150 32.31 14.23 -3.31
N ASN A 151 31.07 14.57 -3.66
CA ASN A 151 30.58 15.95 -3.72
C ASN A 151 29.83 16.41 -2.45
N TYR A 152 29.49 15.47 -1.55
CA TYR A 152 28.60 15.70 -0.41
C TYR A 152 29.24 15.47 0.95
N THR A 153 30.49 14.98 1.02
CA THR A 153 31.28 14.91 2.25
C THR A 153 32.52 15.80 2.18
N LYS A 154 33.01 16.26 3.33
CA LYS A 154 34.19 17.16 3.39
C LYS A 154 35.48 16.49 2.92
N ASP A 155 35.64 15.20 3.23
CA ASP A 155 36.85 14.43 2.90
C ASP A 155 36.73 13.69 1.56
N GLY A 156 35.62 13.88 0.83
CA GLY A 156 35.31 13.18 -0.42
C GLY A 156 35.12 11.66 -0.26
N LYS A 157 35.04 11.18 0.98
CA LYS A 157 34.85 9.76 1.34
C LYS A 157 33.40 9.47 1.69
N PRO A 158 32.88 8.28 1.36
CA PRO A 158 31.58 7.83 1.83
C PRO A 158 31.50 7.77 3.37
N PRO A 159 30.31 7.93 3.96
CA PRO A 159 30.11 7.74 5.39
C PRO A 159 30.40 6.29 5.80
N SER A 160 30.69 6.07 7.08
CA SER A 160 30.96 4.73 7.63
C SER A 160 29.81 3.76 7.41
N SER A 161 28.57 4.28 7.35
CA SER A 161 27.35 3.53 7.04
C SER A 161 27.31 2.93 5.62
N CYS A 162 28.26 3.24 4.75
CA CYS A 162 28.45 2.56 3.47
C CYS A 162 29.20 1.23 3.56
N CYS A 163 29.65 0.82 4.75
CA CYS A 163 30.41 -0.42 4.97
C CYS A 163 29.68 -1.33 5.96
N PRO A 164 29.82 -2.66 5.88
CA PRO A 164 29.21 -3.57 6.84
C PRO A 164 29.54 -3.20 8.30
N ASN A 165 28.55 -3.20 9.18
CA ASN A 165 28.71 -2.89 10.61
C ASN A 165 29.30 -1.49 10.91
N ASN A 166 29.22 -0.57 9.94
CA ASN A 166 29.86 0.74 9.98
C ASN A 166 31.40 0.69 10.08
N ASP A 167 32.02 -0.43 9.70
CA ASP A 167 33.48 -0.60 9.70
C ASP A 167 34.02 -0.61 8.26
N CYS A 168 34.68 0.48 7.87
CA CYS A 168 35.30 0.64 6.56
C CYS A 168 36.80 0.30 6.56
N THR A 169 37.31 -0.39 7.58
CA THR A 169 38.72 -0.80 7.63
C THR A 169 38.97 -2.17 7.01
N GLN A 170 37.92 -3.00 6.92
CA GLN A 170 37.99 -4.37 6.41
C GLN A 170 37.38 -4.44 5.01
N PRO A 171 38.04 -5.11 4.04
CA PRO A 171 37.44 -5.40 2.75
C PRO A 171 36.37 -6.49 2.89
N MET A 172 35.31 -6.38 2.10
CA MET A 172 34.27 -7.39 1.93
C MET A 172 34.80 -8.59 1.11
N VAL A 173 34.01 -9.67 1.05
CA VAL A 173 34.38 -10.93 0.36
C VAL A 173 34.71 -10.73 -1.13
N ASN A 174 34.11 -9.73 -1.77
CA ASN A 174 34.36 -9.32 -3.16
C ASN A 174 35.57 -8.38 -3.32
N GLY A 175 36.28 -8.04 -2.23
CA GLY A 175 37.45 -7.16 -2.22
C GLY A 175 37.13 -5.66 -2.15
N THR A 176 35.85 -5.26 -2.11
CA THR A 176 35.47 -3.84 -1.96
C THR A 176 35.23 -3.48 -0.50
N VAL A 177 35.50 -2.24 -0.10
CA VAL A 177 35.27 -1.77 1.28
C VAL A 177 33.84 -1.27 1.48
N TYR A 178 33.24 -0.74 0.41
CA TYR A 178 31.92 -0.12 0.42
C TYR A 178 30.89 -1.00 -0.30
N PHE A 179 29.61 -0.83 0.03
CA PHE A 179 28.53 -1.42 -0.75
C PHE A 179 28.55 -0.93 -2.21
N ASP A 180 28.56 -1.87 -3.15
CA ASP A 180 28.66 -1.56 -4.60
C ASP A 180 27.35 -1.04 -5.23
N ARG A 181 26.19 -1.27 -4.57
CA ARG A 181 24.87 -0.90 -5.10
C ARG A 181 24.43 0.49 -4.62
N GLY A 182 23.86 1.28 -5.53
CA GLY A 182 23.18 2.54 -5.20
C GLY A 182 21.87 2.32 -4.45
N CYS A 183 21.55 3.24 -3.53
CA CYS A 183 20.34 3.14 -2.73
C CYS A 183 19.06 3.39 -3.53
N TYR A 184 19.11 4.12 -4.65
CA TYR A 184 17.96 4.24 -5.55
C TYR A 184 17.60 2.90 -6.20
N GLU A 185 18.59 2.11 -6.62
CA GLU A 185 18.35 0.80 -7.20
C GLU A 185 17.78 -0.17 -6.15
N SER A 186 18.36 -0.19 -4.94
CA SER A 186 17.83 -0.99 -3.83
C SER A 186 16.40 -0.59 -3.46
N ALA A 187 16.12 0.71 -3.34
CA ALA A 187 14.78 1.23 -3.05
C ALA A 187 13.79 0.85 -4.16
N SER A 188 14.19 1.04 -5.42
CA SER A 188 13.39 0.68 -6.60
C SER A 188 13.09 -0.82 -6.63
N ASN A 189 14.07 -1.67 -6.38
CA ASN A 189 13.89 -3.12 -6.36
C ASN A 189 12.94 -3.57 -5.25
N LEU A 190 13.09 -3.02 -4.05
CA LEU A 190 12.14 -3.26 -2.95
C LEU A 190 10.72 -2.83 -3.34
N PHE A 191 10.59 -1.62 -3.89
CA PHE A 191 9.31 -1.11 -4.37
C PHE A 191 8.71 -2.05 -5.43
N PHE A 192 9.51 -2.54 -6.39
CA PHE A 192 9.03 -3.50 -7.40
C PHE A 192 8.63 -4.84 -6.82
N GLN A 193 9.33 -5.33 -5.81
CA GLN A 193 8.96 -6.60 -5.17
C GLN A 193 7.62 -6.47 -4.46
N TYR A 194 7.45 -5.43 -3.63
CA TYR A 194 6.18 -5.20 -2.93
C TYR A 194 5.04 -4.85 -3.89
N SER A 195 5.31 -4.04 -4.94
CA SER A 195 4.27 -3.66 -5.91
C SER A 195 3.75 -4.85 -6.70
N LYS A 196 4.60 -5.85 -7.00
CA LYS A 196 4.17 -7.09 -7.67
C LYS A 196 3.20 -7.89 -6.80
N ALA A 197 3.54 -8.08 -5.52
CA ALA A 197 2.67 -8.77 -4.57
C ALA A 197 1.34 -8.02 -4.38
N LEU A 198 1.39 -6.70 -4.15
CA LEU A 198 0.21 -5.85 -4.02
C LEU A 198 -0.66 -5.88 -5.29
N GLY A 199 -0.05 -5.79 -6.47
CA GLY A 199 -0.77 -5.88 -7.74
C GLY A 199 -1.51 -7.21 -7.91
N GLY A 200 -0.86 -8.32 -7.54
CA GLY A 200 -1.50 -9.65 -7.54
C GLY A 200 -2.70 -9.72 -6.59
N VAL A 201 -2.54 -9.19 -5.37
CA VAL A 201 -3.63 -9.10 -4.38
C VAL A 201 -4.79 -8.24 -4.90
N SER A 202 -4.51 -7.09 -5.53
CA SER A 202 -5.54 -6.23 -6.12
C SER A 202 -6.31 -6.92 -7.25
N ILE A 203 -5.62 -7.64 -8.13
CA ILE A 203 -6.27 -8.42 -9.21
C ILE A 203 -7.18 -9.49 -8.63
N PHE A 204 -6.73 -10.18 -7.57
CA PHE A 204 -7.56 -11.17 -6.89
C PHE A 204 -8.84 -10.55 -6.33
N PHE A 205 -8.74 -9.43 -5.61
CA PHE A 205 -9.91 -8.71 -5.09
C PHE A 205 -10.85 -8.22 -6.18
N PHE A 206 -10.33 -7.79 -7.33
CA PHE A 206 -11.13 -7.39 -8.48
C PHE A 206 -12.02 -8.53 -8.99
N PHE A 207 -11.49 -9.74 -9.12
CA PHE A 207 -12.30 -10.91 -9.51
C PHE A 207 -13.33 -11.29 -8.45
N ILE A 208 -12.98 -11.20 -7.17
CA ILE A 208 -13.93 -11.47 -6.09
C ILE A 208 -15.07 -10.44 -6.12
N GLU A 209 -14.77 -9.16 -6.36
CA GLU A 209 -15.77 -8.10 -6.46
C GLU A 209 -16.76 -8.34 -7.61
N ILE A 210 -16.26 -8.77 -8.78
CA ILE A 210 -17.10 -9.16 -9.92
C ILE A 210 -18.00 -10.35 -9.55
N ALA A 211 -17.45 -11.36 -8.85
CA ALA A 211 -18.24 -12.50 -8.40
C ALA A 211 -19.34 -12.06 -7.41
N GLY A 212 -19.01 -11.17 -6.47
CA GLY A 212 -19.96 -10.58 -5.52
C GLY A 212 -21.07 -9.80 -6.21
N LEU A 213 -20.73 -9.00 -7.22
CA LEU A 213 -21.68 -8.27 -8.05
C LEU A 213 -22.60 -9.23 -8.81
N GLY A 214 -22.05 -10.28 -9.42
CA GLY A 214 -22.81 -11.32 -10.10
C GLY A 214 -23.82 -12.01 -9.18
N LEU A 215 -23.38 -12.43 -7.99
CA LEU A 215 -24.24 -13.02 -6.96
C LEU A 215 -25.34 -12.05 -6.50
N ALA A 216 -25.01 -10.78 -6.29
CA ALA A 216 -25.97 -9.76 -5.88
C ALA A 216 -27.03 -9.50 -6.95
N ILE A 217 -26.64 -9.40 -8.23
CA ILE A 217 -27.58 -9.23 -9.36
C ILE A 217 -28.47 -10.45 -9.51
N PHE A 218 -27.91 -11.65 -9.40
CA PHE A 218 -28.68 -12.88 -9.48
C PHE A 218 -29.72 -12.95 -8.35
N LEU A 219 -29.32 -12.67 -7.12
CA LEU A 219 -30.23 -12.61 -5.96
C LEU A 219 -31.30 -11.53 -6.14
N LEU A 220 -30.95 -10.36 -6.67
CA LEU A 220 -31.92 -9.29 -6.94
C LEU A 220 -32.97 -9.72 -7.98
N ARG A 221 -32.54 -10.38 -9.06
CA ARG A 221 -33.46 -10.91 -10.10
C ARG A 221 -34.38 -11.98 -9.53
N ASP A 222 -33.84 -12.92 -8.75
CA ASP A 222 -34.61 -13.98 -8.10
C ASP A 222 -35.65 -13.37 -7.13
N LEU A 223 -35.26 -12.43 -6.27
CA LEU A 223 -36.20 -11.77 -5.37
C LEU A 223 -37.25 -10.95 -6.12
N LYS A 224 -36.89 -10.25 -7.20
CA LYS A 224 -37.84 -9.50 -8.02
C LYS A 224 -38.87 -10.42 -8.69
N ASN A 225 -38.44 -11.58 -9.19
CA ASN A 225 -39.35 -12.52 -9.84
C ASN A 225 -40.32 -13.19 -8.85
N ASN A 226 -39.91 -13.40 -7.60
CA ASN A 226 -40.75 -14.04 -6.58
C ASN A 226 -41.66 -13.07 -5.82
N TYR A 227 -41.27 -11.79 -5.65
CA TYR A 227 -42.05 -10.78 -4.93
C TYR A 227 -42.75 -9.75 -5.84
N GLY A 228 -42.36 -9.66 -7.11
CA GLY A 228 -42.98 -8.77 -8.10
C GLY A 228 -44.16 -9.39 -8.87
N SER A 229 -44.56 -10.61 -8.52
CA SER A 229 -45.68 -11.35 -9.10
C SER A 229 -46.92 -11.38 -8.18
N VAL A 230 -47.03 -10.45 -7.24
CA VAL A 230 -48.21 -10.21 -6.39
C VAL A 230 -48.61 -8.75 -6.49
#